data_AF-A0A146KUZ4-F1
#
_entry.id   AF-A0A146KUZ4-F1
#
_cell.length_a   1.000
_cell.length_b   1.000
_cell.length_c   1.000
_cell.angle_alpha   90.00
_cell.angle_beta   90.00
_cell.angle_gamma   90.00
#
_symmetry.space_group_name_H-M   'P 1'
#
loop_
_entity.id
_entity.type
_entity.pdbx_description
1 polymer ?
#
loop_
_entity_poly.entity_id
_entity_poly.type
_entity_poly.pdbx_seq_one_letter_code
_entity_poly.pdbx_strand_id
1 'polypeptide(L)'
;MKMKVVTILILTALCASSYASDRISEGLVTRNKVNGRLEFIHKKLSAADLDTGTPLTEEVKNHVKKLSAPDDVIAALVDEKIGGAGNETYNALPMNPSAREIWKNKVIDVTYNYLKEHNSEEVMFMLIPFYENMSTSRPYGFAVFIMKLTKSNAQLVKAYIPNPLKSVSETISPYIYSTGNLFNVERKNETLHIVGVGFDKSPVERVEAASKSVRLSDLTTGTDLDEFSKKHTESLAGNEPYVPGLLLSQKLGGKGDDPYNVVPMTPKALEAFKTRVEVPVLEYFKDPANKHERVAMTVIVMYADYASTRPVGFIVLCKQSPNNSAYIPNQ
;
A
#
# COMPACT_ATOMS: atom_id res chain seq x y z
N MET A 1 1.12 -24.53 22.88
CA MET A 1 1.50 -23.12 22.82
C MET A 1 0.74 -22.49 21.65
N LYS A 2 -0.34 -21.75 21.91
CA LYS A 2 -1.26 -21.24 20.88
C LYS A 2 -0.71 -19.92 20.32
N MET A 3 -0.23 -19.92 19.06
CA MET A 3 0.00 -18.69 18.30
C MET A 3 -1.34 -17.94 18.18
N LYS A 4 -1.55 -16.94 19.04
CA LYS A 4 -2.66 -16.00 18.90
C LYS A 4 -2.34 -15.09 17.72
N VAL A 5 -3.06 -15.30 16.62
CA VAL A 5 -3.56 -14.32 15.65
C VAL A 5 -2.98 -12.91 15.80
N VAL A 6 -1.79 -12.68 15.27
CA VAL A 6 -1.23 -11.34 15.01
C VAL A 6 -0.43 -11.47 13.73
N THR A 7 -1.09 -11.30 12.58
CA THR A 7 -0.56 -10.96 11.23
C THR A 7 -1.62 -11.35 10.19
N ILE A 8 -2.75 -10.66 10.13
CA ILE A 8 -3.70 -10.79 9.02
C ILE A 8 -4.48 -9.47 8.94
N LEU A 9 -4.11 -8.49 8.12
CA LEU A 9 -5.06 -7.41 7.78
C LEU A 9 -4.83 -6.67 6.45
N ILE A 10 -3.60 -6.27 6.11
CA ILE A 10 -3.30 -5.86 4.72
C ILE A 10 -3.54 -7.05 3.76
N LEU A 11 -3.31 -8.26 4.27
CA LEU A 11 -3.58 -9.53 3.59
C LEU A 11 -5.07 -9.88 3.49
N THR A 12 -5.95 -9.59 4.45
CA THR A 12 -7.39 -9.91 4.29
C THR A 12 -8.09 -8.98 3.32
N ALA A 13 -7.63 -7.73 3.18
CA ALA A 13 -8.16 -6.82 2.14
C ALA A 13 -7.77 -7.26 0.72
N LEU A 14 -6.55 -7.80 0.53
CA LEU A 14 -6.08 -8.32 -0.76
C LEU A 14 -6.47 -9.80 -1.00
N CYS A 15 -6.75 -10.57 0.04
CA CYS A 15 -7.08 -12.00 -0.01
C CYS A 15 -8.51 -12.28 0.48
N ALA A 16 -9.53 -11.68 -0.13
CA ALA A 16 -10.90 -12.19 -0.03
C ALA A 16 -11.00 -13.59 -0.68
N SER A 17 -10.69 -14.64 0.09
CA SER A 17 -11.22 -16.00 -0.03
C SER A 17 -10.83 -16.77 1.24
N SER A 18 -11.75 -17.57 1.78
CA SER A 18 -11.55 -18.44 2.95
C SER A 18 -10.49 -19.55 2.77
N TYR A 19 -9.75 -19.52 1.65
CA TYR A 19 -8.64 -20.41 1.29
C TYR A 19 -7.25 -19.75 1.49
N ALA A 20 -7.19 -18.54 2.05
CA ALA A 20 -5.97 -17.75 2.09
C ALA A 20 -5.02 -18.09 3.27
N SER A 21 -5.46 -18.72 4.37
CA SER A 21 -4.58 -18.90 5.53
C SER A 21 -3.35 -19.76 5.24
N ASP A 22 -3.49 -20.78 4.38
CA ASP A 22 -2.44 -21.78 4.16
C ASP A 22 -1.51 -21.42 3.01
N ARG A 23 -1.90 -20.48 2.12
CA ARG A 23 -1.04 -19.93 1.06
C ARG A 23 -0.28 -18.68 1.48
N ILE A 24 -0.71 -18.02 2.56
CA ILE A 24 -0.04 -16.84 3.11
C ILE A 24 1.34 -17.20 3.70
N SER A 25 1.56 -18.44 4.12
CA SER A 25 2.85 -18.91 4.62
C SER A 25 3.92 -19.12 3.53
N GLU A 26 3.53 -19.28 2.25
CA GLU A 26 4.45 -19.61 1.14
C GLU A 26 4.72 -18.43 0.18
N GLY A 27 4.00 -17.32 0.34
CA GLY A 27 4.06 -16.17 -0.56
C GLY A 27 2.91 -16.14 -1.58
N LEU A 28 2.52 -14.93 -1.99
CA LEU A 28 1.43 -14.69 -2.93
C LEU A 28 1.89 -13.73 -4.03
N VAL A 29 1.70 -14.14 -5.28
CA VAL A 29 1.88 -13.28 -6.44
C VAL A 29 0.55 -13.19 -7.18
N THR A 30 0.07 -11.97 -7.42
CA THR A 30 -1.12 -11.73 -8.23
C THR A 30 -0.72 -11.08 -9.54
N ARG A 31 -1.26 -11.61 -10.64
CA ARG A 31 -1.11 -11.04 -11.98
C ARG A 31 -2.48 -10.71 -12.54
N ASN A 32 -2.52 -9.66 -13.35
CA ASN A 32 -3.71 -9.28 -14.07
C ASN A 32 -4.14 -10.40 -15.03
N LYS A 33 -5.42 -10.75 -15.01
CA LYS A 33 -5.95 -11.86 -15.83
C LYS A 33 -5.94 -11.59 -17.34
N VAL A 34 -5.90 -10.33 -17.76
CA VAL A 34 -6.03 -9.93 -19.17
C VAL A 34 -4.67 -9.83 -19.85
N ASN A 35 -3.70 -9.17 -19.22
CA ASN A 35 -2.39 -8.92 -19.82
C ASN A 35 -1.21 -9.56 -19.07
N GLY A 36 -1.47 -10.27 -17.97
CA GLY A 36 -0.45 -10.99 -17.21
C GLY A 36 0.53 -10.10 -16.43
N ARG A 37 0.32 -8.77 -16.40
CA ARG A 37 1.19 -7.87 -15.63
C ARG A 37 1.09 -8.15 -14.14
N LEU A 38 2.18 -7.89 -13.42
CA LEU A 38 2.19 -7.99 -11.96
C LEU A 38 1.20 -7.02 -11.34
N GLU A 39 0.43 -7.45 -10.33
CA GLU A 39 -0.45 -6.58 -9.55
C GLU A 39 -0.04 -6.54 -8.08
N PHE A 40 0.56 -7.61 -7.57
CA PHE A 40 0.95 -7.71 -6.17
C PHE A 40 2.01 -8.79 -5.96
N ILE A 41 2.98 -8.51 -5.09
CA ILE A 41 3.85 -9.51 -4.48
C ILE A 41 3.69 -9.43 -2.97
N HIS A 42 3.64 -10.59 -2.35
CA HIS A 42 3.70 -10.79 -0.93
C HIS A 42 4.62 -11.98 -0.65
N LYS A 43 5.67 -11.77 0.14
CA LYS A 43 6.65 -12.80 0.45
C LYS A 43 7.13 -12.64 1.89
N LYS A 44 7.13 -13.74 2.64
CA LYS A 44 7.82 -13.80 3.92
C LYS A 44 9.32 -13.98 3.67
N LEU A 45 10.13 -13.20 4.37
CA LEU A 45 11.59 -13.24 4.30
C LEU A 45 12.18 -13.43 5.69
N SER A 46 13.24 -14.21 5.77
CA SER A 46 13.98 -14.55 6.98
C SER A 46 15.48 -14.53 6.70
N ALA A 47 16.29 -14.68 7.74
CA ALA A 47 17.74 -14.83 7.56
C ALA A 47 18.15 -16.05 6.73
N ALA A 48 17.33 -17.11 6.70
CA ALA A 48 17.58 -18.31 5.91
C ALA A 48 17.46 -18.07 4.39
N ASP A 49 16.77 -16.99 3.98
CA ASP A 49 16.61 -16.63 2.57
C ASP A 49 17.79 -15.82 2.03
N LEU A 50 18.61 -15.23 2.90
CA LEU A 50 19.70 -14.35 2.49
C LEU A 50 20.74 -15.09 1.65
N ASP A 51 21.16 -14.47 0.56
CA ASP A 51 22.18 -14.98 -0.37
C ASP A 51 21.85 -16.35 -1.01
N THR A 52 20.58 -16.78 -0.95
CA THR A 52 20.09 -18.02 -1.58
C THR A 52 19.42 -17.79 -2.94
N GLY A 53 19.21 -16.53 -3.33
CA GLY A 53 18.54 -16.18 -4.57
C GLY A 53 19.39 -16.44 -5.81
N THR A 54 18.79 -16.20 -6.97
CA THR A 54 19.43 -16.40 -8.27
C THR A 54 19.38 -15.13 -9.11
N PRO A 55 20.43 -14.84 -9.91
CA PRO A 55 20.44 -13.69 -10.79
C PRO A 55 19.37 -13.82 -11.88
N LEU A 56 18.88 -12.67 -12.37
CA LEU A 56 17.91 -12.65 -13.47
C LEU A 56 18.47 -13.39 -14.70
N THR A 57 17.69 -14.34 -15.22
CA THR A 57 18.02 -15.07 -16.45
C THR A 57 17.87 -14.19 -17.69
N GLU A 58 18.54 -14.54 -18.79
CA GLU A 58 18.39 -13.82 -20.06
C GLU A 58 16.96 -13.88 -20.60
N GLU A 59 16.23 -14.97 -20.36
CA GLU A 59 14.81 -15.07 -20.72
C GLU A 59 13.97 -14.00 -20.01
N VAL A 60 14.13 -13.88 -18.68
CA VAL A 60 13.44 -12.86 -17.89
C VAL A 60 13.85 -11.46 -18.32
N LYS A 61 15.15 -11.20 -18.54
CA LYS A 61 15.62 -9.90 -19.04
C LYS A 61 15.00 -9.56 -20.40
N ASN A 62 14.95 -10.50 -21.33
CA ASN A 62 14.35 -10.30 -22.64
C ASN A 62 12.83 -10.10 -22.56
N HIS A 63 12.15 -10.75 -21.63
CA HIS A 63 10.74 -10.50 -21.35
C HIS A 63 10.52 -9.05 -20.89
N VAL A 64 11.26 -8.60 -19.87
CA VAL A 64 11.10 -7.26 -19.30
C VAL A 64 11.50 -6.16 -20.27
N LYS A 65 12.55 -6.39 -21.08
CA LYS A 65 13.01 -5.44 -22.10
C LYS A 65 11.91 -5.04 -23.09
N LYS A 66 10.94 -5.92 -23.37
CA LYS A 66 9.78 -5.62 -24.24
C LYS A 66 8.79 -4.65 -23.58
N LEU A 67 8.85 -4.49 -22.26
CA LEU A 67 8.00 -3.62 -21.45
C LEU A 67 8.70 -2.29 -21.11
N SER A 68 10.02 -2.22 -21.34
CA SER A 68 10.88 -1.09 -20.99
C SER A 68 10.76 0.09 -21.95
N ALA A 69 10.86 1.29 -21.40
CA ALA A 69 11.23 2.47 -22.17
C ALA A 69 12.75 2.47 -22.47
N PRO A 70 13.25 3.26 -23.44
CA PRO A 70 14.65 3.22 -23.88
C PRO A 70 15.72 3.40 -22.78
N ASP A 71 15.42 4.17 -21.73
CA ASP A 71 16.33 4.47 -20.62
C ASP A 71 16.08 3.61 -19.36
N ASP A 72 15.14 2.68 -19.40
CA ASP A 72 14.85 1.84 -18.24
C ASP A 72 15.94 0.79 -18.02
N VAL A 73 16.19 0.50 -16.76
CA VAL A 73 16.94 -0.65 -16.29
C VAL A 73 15.99 -1.76 -15.86
N ILE A 74 16.42 -3.00 -16.04
CA ILE A 74 15.67 -4.18 -15.59
C ILE A 74 16.01 -4.40 -14.12
N ALA A 75 15.02 -4.26 -13.25
CA ALA A 75 15.21 -4.38 -11.81
C ALA A 75 14.58 -5.67 -11.29
N ALA A 76 15.33 -6.43 -10.48
CA ALA A 76 14.74 -7.48 -9.66
C ALA A 76 13.93 -6.83 -8.52
N LEU A 77 12.71 -7.30 -8.30
CA LEU A 77 11.81 -6.79 -7.28
C LEU A 77 12.16 -7.35 -5.91
N VAL A 78 12.31 -8.67 -5.82
CA VAL A 78 13.00 -9.39 -4.75
C VAL A 78 14.38 -9.73 -5.29
N ASP A 79 15.41 -9.08 -4.76
CA ASP A 79 16.80 -9.21 -5.22
C ASP A 79 17.40 -10.56 -4.80
N GLU A 80 18.42 -11.03 -5.53
CA GLU A 80 19.09 -12.31 -5.25
C GLU A 80 19.60 -12.41 -3.81
N LYS A 81 20.09 -11.30 -3.26
CA LYS A 81 20.64 -11.26 -1.89
C LYS A 81 19.60 -11.47 -0.80
N ILE A 82 18.32 -11.28 -1.09
CA ILE A 82 17.20 -11.54 -0.16
C ILE A 82 16.35 -12.73 -0.63
N GLY A 83 16.92 -13.65 -1.41
CA GLY A 83 16.26 -14.89 -1.83
C GLY A 83 15.33 -14.73 -3.03
N GLY A 84 15.59 -13.75 -3.91
CA GLY A 84 14.87 -13.56 -5.16
C GLY A 84 15.07 -14.69 -6.17
N ALA A 85 14.01 -15.12 -6.86
CA ALA A 85 14.10 -16.09 -7.95
C ALA A 85 14.29 -15.36 -9.29
N GLY A 86 15.42 -15.61 -9.97
CA GLY A 86 15.80 -14.91 -11.19
C GLY A 86 15.24 -15.49 -12.49
N ASN A 87 14.64 -16.68 -12.44
CA ASN A 87 13.91 -17.32 -13.53
C ASN A 87 12.44 -16.90 -13.61
N GLU A 88 11.95 -16.12 -12.64
CA GLU A 88 10.55 -15.74 -12.56
C GLU A 88 10.26 -14.40 -13.23
N THR A 89 9.44 -14.42 -14.28
CA THR A 89 9.07 -13.21 -15.05
C THR A 89 8.30 -12.18 -14.22
N TYR A 90 7.67 -12.57 -13.11
CA TYR A 90 7.02 -11.63 -12.21
C TYR A 90 8.02 -10.88 -11.32
N ASN A 91 9.23 -11.40 -11.12
CA ASN A 91 10.20 -10.86 -10.18
C ASN A 91 11.05 -9.75 -10.79
N ALA A 92 10.74 -9.29 -12.01
CA ALA A 92 11.45 -8.21 -12.65
C ALA A 92 10.51 -7.25 -13.38
N LEU A 93 10.78 -5.95 -13.26
CA LEU A 93 10.04 -4.89 -13.94
C LEU A 93 10.98 -3.79 -14.43
N PRO A 94 10.56 -3.00 -15.44
CA PRO A 94 11.32 -1.84 -15.87
C PRO A 94 11.27 -0.73 -14.82
N MET A 95 12.43 -0.19 -14.47
CA MET A 95 12.58 0.97 -13.60
C MET A 95 13.48 2.00 -14.27
N ASN A 96 13.23 3.30 -14.05
CA ASN A 96 14.22 4.30 -14.37
C ASN A 96 15.43 4.14 -13.41
N PRO A 97 16.62 4.65 -13.78
CA PRO A 97 17.83 4.48 -12.97
C PRO A 97 17.72 5.01 -11.54
N SER A 98 17.03 6.14 -11.33
CA SER A 98 16.85 6.73 -9.99
C SER A 98 15.98 5.85 -9.10
N ALA A 99 14.84 5.37 -9.63
CA ALA A 99 13.97 4.44 -8.94
C ALA A 99 14.71 3.14 -8.58
N ARG A 100 15.54 2.62 -9.50
CA ARG A 100 16.38 1.42 -9.26
C ARG A 100 17.39 1.62 -8.13
N GLU A 101 18.02 2.80 -8.05
CA GLU A 101 19.00 3.13 -7.02
C GLU A 101 18.31 3.24 -5.65
N ILE A 102 17.19 3.95 -5.57
CA ILE A 102 16.36 4.03 -4.37
C ILE A 102 15.92 2.63 -3.93
N TRP A 103 15.43 1.81 -4.87
CA TRP A 103 15.02 0.43 -4.60
C TRP A 103 16.16 -0.38 -3.97
N LYS A 104 17.36 -0.30 -4.55
CA LYS A 104 18.55 -0.97 -4.02
C LYS A 104 18.83 -0.56 -2.57
N ASN A 105 19.00 0.74 -2.37
CA ASN A 105 19.62 1.31 -1.17
C ASN A 105 18.63 1.43 0.00
N LYS A 106 17.35 1.62 -0.29
CA LYS A 106 16.32 1.95 0.72
C LYS A 106 15.31 0.83 0.95
N VAL A 107 15.22 -0.15 0.04
CA VAL A 107 14.33 -1.31 0.20
C VAL A 107 15.16 -2.56 0.44
N ILE A 108 16.01 -2.93 -0.53
CA ILE A 108 16.69 -4.21 -0.50
C ILE A 108 17.83 -4.23 0.52
N ASP A 109 18.72 -3.22 0.53
CA ASP A 109 19.83 -3.14 1.51
C ASP A 109 19.31 -3.05 2.95
N VAL A 110 18.26 -2.26 3.20
CA VAL A 110 17.63 -2.15 4.51
C VAL A 110 17.06 -3.49 4.98
N THR A 111 16.36 -4.20 4.10
CA THR A 111 15.79 -5.52 4.41
C THR A 111 16.89 -6.55 4.69
N TYR A 112 17.93 -6.59 3.85
CA TYR A 112 19.07 -7.50 4.00
C TYR A 112 19.79 -7.26 5.33
N ASN A 113 20.16 -6.01 5.62
CA ASN A 113 20.88 -5.67 6.85
C ASN A 113 20.05 -6.01 8.09
N TYR A 114 18.74 -5.73 8.06
CA TYR A 114 17.84 -6.07 9.17
C TYR A 114 17.82 -7.58 9.44
N LEU A 115 17.56 -8.40 8.43
CA LEU A 115 17.49 -9.86 8.60
C LEU A 115 18.85 -10.48 8.97
N LYS A 116 19.95 -9.87 8.53
CA LYS A 116 21.31 -10.28 8.90
C LYS A 116 21.61 -10.00 10.37
N GLU A 117 21.20 -8.84 10.89
CA GLU A 117 21.39 -8.45 12.28
C GLU A 117 20.39 -9.15 13.22
N HIS A 118 19.16 -9.40 12.75
CA HIS A 118 18.04 -9.98 13.50
C HIS A 118 17.70 -11.39 12.98
N ASN A 119 18.66 -12.32 13.07
CA ASN A 119 18.59 -13.59 12.35
C ASN A 119 17.47 -14.58 12.76
N SER A 120 16.80 -14.34 13.89
CA SER A 120 15.66 -15.12 14.36
C SER A 120 14.30 -14.49 14.03
N GLU A 121 14.31 -13.31 13.41
CA GLU A 121 13.11 -12.59 13.03
C GLU A 121 12.74 -12.84 11.56
N GLU A 122 11.45 -12.67 11.28
CA GLU A 122 10.90 -12.72 9.93
C GLU A 122 10.28 -11.35 9.60
N VAL A 123 10.32 -10.99 8.32
CA VAL A 123 9.64 -9.81 7.80
C VAL A 123 8.69 -10.20 6.68
N MET A 124 7.64 -9.39 6.52
CA MET A 124 6.75 -9.48 5.39
C MET A 124 7.10 -8.43 4.35
N PHE A 125 7.45 -8.88 3.16
CA PHE A 125 7.67 -8.06 1.98
C PHE A 125 6.39 -7.95 1.17
N MET A 126 5.87 -6.74 0.98
CA MET A 126 4.71 -6.48 0.11
C MET A 126 5.05 -5.41 -0.91
N LEU A 127 4.67 -5.64 -2.17
CA LEU A 127 4.94 -4.74 -3.28
C LEU A 127 3.73 -4.61 -4.19
N ILE A 128 3.41 -3.36 -4.54
CA ILE A 128 2.28 -3.01 -5.40
C ILE A 128 2.80 -2.07 -6.50
N PRO A 129 2.92 -2.55 -7.75
CA PRO A 129 3.21 -1.67 -8.88
C PRO A 129 1.94 -0.92 -9.31
N PHE A 130 2.08 0.35 -9.65
CA PHE A 130 0.98 1.16 -10.17
C PHE A 130 1.14 1.43 -11.65
N TYR A 131 0.02 1.33 -12.37
CA TYR A 131 -0.04 1.45 -13.82
C TYR A 131 -1.07 2.51 -14.20
N GLU A 132 -0.83 3.22 -15.29
CA GLU A 132 -1.67 4.35 -15.71
C GLU A 132 -3.09 3.91 -16.06
N ASN A 133 -3.22 2.75 -16.72
CA ASN A 133 -4.50 2.16 -17.08
C ASN A 133 -4.36 0.65 -17.28
N MET A 134 -5.42 -0.07 -17.64
CA MET A 134 -5.41 -1.53 -17.81
C MET A 134 -4.56 -2.05 -18.98
N SER A 135 -4.16 -1.19 -19.92
CA SER A 135 -3.36 -1.58 -21.08
C SER A 135 -1.85 -1.42 -20.89
N THR A 136 -1.42 -0.63 -19.90
CA THR A 136 0.01 -0.36 -19.68
C THR A 136 0.71 -1.47 -18.90
N SER A 137 1.90 -1.86 -19.36
CA SER A 137 2.73 -2.90 -18.70
C SER A 137 3.96 -2.32 -17.97
N ARG A 138 4.32 -1.06 -18.22
CA ARG A 138 5.34 -0.33 -17.45
C ARG A 138 4.68 0.37 -16.26
N PRO A 139 5.11 0.10 -15.02
CA PRO A 139 4.57 0.80 -13.86
C PRO A 139 5.09 2.24 -13.80
N TYR A 140 4.24 3.19 -13.40
CA TYR A 140 4.62 4.59 -13.15
C TYR A 140 5.13 4.83 -11.72
N GLY A 141 4.97 3.85 -10.83
CA GLY A 141 5.44 3.91 -9.45
C GLY A 141 5.24 2.58 -8.72
N PHE A 142 5.82 2.48 -7.53
CA PHE A 142 5.76 1.30 -6.69
C PHE A 142 5.43 1.70 -5.26
N ALA A 143 4.54 0.96 -4.62
CA ALA A 143 4.47 0.94 -3.16
C ALA A 143 5.18 -0.31 -2.63
N VAL A 144 5.92 -0.16 -1.55
CA VAL A 144 6.57 -1.27 -0.86
C VAL A 144 6.45 -1.12 0.65
N PHE A 145 6.14 -2.24 1.29
CA PHE A 145 5.99 -2.34 2.73
C PHE A 145 6.81 -3.54 3.22
N ILE A 146 7.74 -3.28 4.13
CA ILE A 146 8.51 -4.30 4.84
C ILE A 146 8.06 -4.27 6.29
N MET A 147 7.26 -5.24 6.70
CA MET A 147 6.66 -5.30 8.04
C MET A 147 7.38 -6.32 8.89
N LYS A 148 7.68 -5.99 10.15
CA LYS A 148 8.21 -6.96 11.10
C LYS A 148 7.10 -7.96 11.46
N LEU A 149 7.39 -9.25 11.41
CA LEU A 149 6.50 -10.32 11.87
C LEU A 149 6.78 -10.68 13.33
N THR A 150 6.97 -9.67 14.15
CA THR A 150 7.21 -9.82 15.59
C THR A 150 6.03 -9.28 16.38
N LYS A 151 6.14 -9.21 17.72
CA LYS A 151 5.10 -8.57 18.55
C LYS A 151 4.88 -7.11 18.18
N SER A 152 5.87 -6.44 17.58
CA SER A 152 5.70 -5.11 16.99
C SER A 152 5.18 -5.22 15.56
N ASN A 153 4.00 -4.70 15.28
CA ASN A 153 3.47 -4.53 13.90
C ASN A 153 4.13 -3.34 13.16
N ALA A 154 5.37 -3.00 13.51
CA ALA A 154 6.08 -1.85 12.93
C ALA A 154 6.54 -2.15 11.50
N GLN A 155 6.54 -1.14 10.65
CA GLN A 155 7.04 -1.21 9.29
C GLN A 155 8.49 -0.72 9.27
N LEU A 156 9.41 -1.60 8.91
CA LEU A 156 10.81 -1.27 8.67
C LEU A 156 10.95 -0.32 7.47
N VAL A 157 10.15 -0.56 6.44
CA VAL A 157 10.05 0.30 5.26
C VAL A 157 8.58 0.46 4.92
N LYS A 158 8.12 1.70 4.86
CA LYS A 158 6.86 2.13 4.26
C LYS A 158 7.19 3.12 3.16
N ALA A 159 6.91 2.77 1.91
CA ALA A 159 7.38 3.57 0.80
C ALA A 159 6.45 3.67 -0.40
N TYR A 160 6.49 4.83 -1.05
CA TYR A 160 6.06 5.05 -2.42
C TYR A 160 7.25 5.58 -3.23
N ILE A 161 7.64 4.85 -4.27
CA ILE A 161 8.78 5.12 -5.13
C ILE A 161 8.26 5.41 -6.55
N PRO A 162 8.25 6.69 -6.97
CA PRO A 162 7.91 7.09 -8.33
C PRO A 162 8.83 6.45 -9.35
N ASN A 163 8.27 6.07 -10.50
CA ASN A 163 8.98 5.52 -11.65
C ASN A 163 8.66 6.31 -12.93
N PRO A 164 8.88 7.63 -12.97
CA PRO A 164 8.61 8.43 -14.15
C PRO A 164 9.44 7.99 -15.36
N LEU A 165 8.98 8.35 -16.55
CA LEU A 165 9.81 8.35 -17.74
C LEU A 165 10.82 9.50 -17.63
N LYS A 166 12.04 9.33 -18.13
CA LYS A 166 13.12 10.34 -18.05
C LYS A 166 12.72 11.70 -18.65
N SER A 167 11.81 11.70 -19.63
CA SER A 167 11.26 12.91 -20.26
C SER A 167 10.28 13.70 -19.40
N VAL A 168 9.89 13.18 -18.22
CA VAL A 168 8.93 13.79 -17.30
C VAL A 168 9.67 14.09 -16.00
N SER A 169 10.39 15.23 -15.94
CA SER A 169 11.40 15.48 -14.91
C SER A 169 10.89 15.96 -13.54
N GLU A 170 9.57 15.94 -13.23
CA GLU A 170 9.07 16.61 -12.01
C GLU A 170 7.98 15.90 -11.21
N THR A 171 7.66 14.64 -11.47
CA THR A 171 6.27 14.24 -11.17
C THR A 171 5.88 13.84 -9.74
N ILE A 172 6.78 13.47 -8.80
CA ILE A 172 6.54 13.28 -7.34
C ILE A 172 7.88 12.88 -6.69
N SER A 173 8.19 13.32 -5.47
CA SER A 173 9.34 12.83 -4.68
C SER A 173 9.07 11.46 -4.05
N PRO A 174 10.07 10.56 -3.92
CA PRO A 174 9.90 9.32 -3.18
C PRO A 174 9.58 9.60 -1.70
N TYR A 175 8.66 8.84 -1.13
CA TYR A 175 8.33 8.87 0.29
C TYR A 175 8.75 7.55 0.91
N ILE A 176 9.65 7.58 1.89
CA ILE A 176 10.24 6.37 2.47
C ILE A 176 10.52 6.62 3.94
N TYR A 177 9.91 5.84 4.83
CA TYR A 177 10.14 5.94 6.27
C TYR A 177 9.85 4.61 6.97
N SER A 178 10.37 4.45 8.18
CA SER A 178 9.95 3.41 9.11
C SER A 178 8.83 3.93 10.01
N THR A 179 7.89 3.07 10.39
CA THR A 179 6.87 3.42 11.38
C THR A 179 7.27 2.96 12.78
N GLY A 180 6.71 3.63 13.79
CA GLY A 180 6.63 3.06 15.13
C GLY A 180 5.68 1.85 15.20
N ASN A 181 5.43 1.38 16.42
CA ASN A 181 4.43 0.35 16.67
C ASN A 181 3.04 0.86 16.28
N LEU A 182 2.38 0.11 15.41
CA LEU A 182 1.00 0.40 15.01
C LEU A 182 0.03 -0.11 16.08
N PHE A 183 -0.92 0.74 16.43
CA PHE A 183 -2.08 0.40 17.24
C PHE A 183 -3.29 0.21 16.33
N ASN A 184 -4.10 -0.81 16.61
CA ASN A 184 -5.28 -1.11 15.80
C ASN A 184 -6.55 -0.70 16.55
N VAL A 185 -7.43 0.02 15.85
CA VAL A 185 -8.82 0.20 16.27
C VAL A 185 -9.67 -0.69 15.38
N GLU A 186 -10.10 -1.83 15.93
CA GLU A 186 -10.94 -2.80 15.23
C GLU A 186 -12.42 -2.53 15.51
N ARG A 187 -13.21 -2.50 14.44
CA ARG A 187 -14.65 -2.31 14.48
C ARG A 187 -15.32 -3.30 13.53
N LYS A 188 -16.65 -3.34 13.56
CA LYS A 188 -17.42 -4.24 12.69
C LYS A 188 -17.13 -3.93 11.21
N ASN A 189 -16.44 -4.86 10.53
CA ASN A 189 -16.02 -4.76 9.13
C ASN A 189 -15.04 -3.61 8.82
N GLU A 190 -14.42 -2.99 9.82
CA GLU A 190 -13.52 -1.84 9.66
C GLU A 190 -12.31 -1.96 10.59
N THR A 191 -11.16 -1.51 10.12
CA THR A 191 -9.94 -1.46 10.93
C THR A 191 -9.12 -0.24 10.58
N LEU A 192 -8.70 0.48 11.61
CA LEU A 192 -7.84 1.66 11.49
C LEU A 192 -6.50 1.34 12.15
N HIS A 193 -5.42 1.70 11.48
CA HIS A 193 -4.05 1.54 11.97
C HIS A 193 -3.51 2.92 12.32
N ILE A 194 -3.09 3.10 13.57
CA ILE A 194 -2.74 4.40 14.14
C ILE A 194 -1.32 4.31 14.70
N VAL A 195 -0.58 5.42 14.60
CA VAL A 195 0.71 5.58 15.26
C VAL A 195 0.76 6.93 15.97
N GLY A 196 1.39 6.96 17.15
CA GLY A 196 1.76 8.22 17.80
C GLY A 196 3.03 8.78 17.20
N VAL A 197 3.02 10.06 16.82
CA VAL A 197 4.18 10.82 16.33
C VAL A 197 4.42 12.06 17.19
N GLY A 198 5.68 12.46 17.35
CA GLY A 198 6.04 13.66 18.13
C GLY A 198 6.42 13.42 19.60
N PHE A 199 6.76 14.51 20.28
CA PHE A 199 7.60 14.55 21.49
C PHE A 199 7.01 13.83 22.71
N ASP A 200 7.90 13.15 23.44
CA ASP A 200 7.80 12.19 24.55
C ASP A 200 6.73 12.38 25.65
N LYS A 201 5.94 13.46 25.63
CA LYS A 201 4.93 13.78 26.64
C LYS A 201 3.51 13.91 26.10
N SER A 202 3.29 14.07 24.80
CA SER A 202 1.95 14.13 24.18
C SER A 202 2.03 13.81 22.68
N PRO A 203 2.14 12.52 22.30
CA PRO A 203 2.19 12.14 20.90
C PRO A 203 0.89 12.54 20.19
N VAL A 204 1.03 13.09 18.99
CA VAL A 204 -0.10 13.29 18.08
C VAL A 204 -0.36 11.95 17.39
N GLU A 205 -1.58 11.45 17.50
CA GLU A 205 -1.96 10.24 16.80
C GLU A 205 -2.30 10.55 15.35
N ARG A 206 -1.73 9.77 14.42
CA ARG A 206 -2.06 9.84 12.99
C ARG A 206 -2.42 8.45 12.46
N VAL A 207 -3.34 8.41 11.50
CA VAL A 207 -3.75 7.18 10.83
C VAL A 207 -2.74 6.80 9.74
N GLU A 208 -2.28 5.54 9.74
CA GLU A 208 -1.36 4.97 8.75
C GLU A 208 -2.10 4.16 7.69
N ALA A 209 -3.27 3.60 8.01
CA ALA A 209 -4.16 2.94 7.07
C ALA A 209 -5.59 2.79 7.63
N ALA A 210 -6.57 2.77 6.73
CA ALA A 210 -7.97 2.45 7.00
C ALA A 210 -8.41 1.31 6.08
N SER A 211 -9.07 0.29 6.62
CA SER A 211 -9.59 -0.84 5.85
C SER A 211 -11.06 -1.07 6.15
N LYS A 212 -11.86 -1.37 5.13
CA LYS A 212 -13.29 -1.68 5.26
C LYS A 212 -13.73 -2.77 4.28
N SER A 213 -14.54 -3.71 4.74
CA SER A 213 -15.28 -4.63 3.87
C SER A 213 -16.68 -4.05 3.62
N VAL A 214 -16.82 -3.32 2.51
CA VAL A 214 -18.04 -2.61 2.14
C VAL A 214 -19.07 -3.60 1.61
N ARG A 215 -20.30 -3.50 2.11
CA ARG A 215 -21.48 -4.21 1.62
C ARG A 215 -22.54 -3.22 1.14
N LEU A 216 -23.52 -3.71 0.38
CA LEU A 216 -24.68 -2.93 -0.04
C LEU A 216 -25.40 -2.26 1.14
N SER A 217 -25.50 -2.94 2.28
CA SER A 217 -26.13 -2.39 3.50
C SER A 217 -25.38 -1.22 4.12
N ASP A 218 -24.09 -1.05 3.81
CA ASP A 218 -23.25 -0.02 4.41
C ASP A 218 -23.42 1.34 3.70
N LEU A 219 -23.94 1.36 2.47
CA LEU A 219 -24.01 2.55 1.61
C LEU A 219 -24.89 3.68 2.17
N THR A 220 -25.71 3.39 3.19
CA THR A 220 -26.59 4.36 3.86
C THR A 220 -26.21 4.60 5.33
N THR A 221 -25.07 4.09 5.77
CA THR A 221 -24.71 4.08 7.20
C THR A 221 -23.67 5.12 7.57
N GLY A 222 -23.13 5.87 6.61
CA GLY A 222 -22.12 6.88 6.88
C GLY A 222 -22.66 8.05 7.70
N THR A 223 -21.77 8.74 8.38
CA THR A 223 -22.07 9.91 9.23
C THR A 223 -21.40 11.15 8.66
N ASP A 224 -22.01 12.31 8.92
CA ASP A 224 -21.44 13.59 8.54
C ASP A 224 -20.21 13.94 9.39
N LEU A 225 -19.41 14.88 8.88
CA LEU A 225 -18.24 15.41 9.57
C LEU A 225 -18.66 16.27 10.77
N ASP A 226 -18.21 15.91 11.98
CA ASP A 226 -18.49 16.64 13.21
C ASP A 226 -17.45 17.74 13.51
N GLU A 227 -17.77 18.63 14.46
CA GLU A 227 -16.90 19.74 14.83
C GLU A 227 -15.59 19.28 15.49
N PHE A 228 -15.62 18.16 16.20
CA PHE A 228 -14.41 17.60 16.80
C PHE A 228 -13.43 17.12 15.73
N SER A 229 -13.91 16.34 14.75
CA SER A 229 -13.08 15.80 13.68
C SER A 229 -12.54 16.89 12.75
N LYS A 230 -13.29 17.99 12.54
CA LYS A 230 -12.79 19.19 11.85
C LYS A 230 -11.58 19.78 12.56
N LYS A 231 -11.70 20.05 13.87
CA LYS A 231 -10.61 20.61 14.68
C LYS A 231 -9.41 19.68 14.77
N HIS A 232 -9.65 18.38 14.89
CA HIS A 232 -8.56 17.40 14.87
C HIS A 232 -7.82 17.45 13.53
N THR A 233 -8.54 17.44 12.40
CA THR A 233 -7.94 17.52 11.06
C THR A 233 -7.16 18.81 10.86
N GLU A 234 -7.65 19.94 11.38
CA GLU A 234 -6.95 21.23 11.38
C GLU A 234 -5.59 21.14 12.08
N SER A 235 -5.54 20.49 13.24
CA SER A 235 -4.28 20.28 13.98
C SER A 235 -3.26 19.44 13.21
N LEU A 236 -3.71 18.56 12.31
CA LEU A 236 -2.85 17.74 11.47
C LEU A 236 -2.36 18.46 10.21
N ALA A 237 -3.12 19.43 9.71
CA ALA A 237 -2.88 20.08 8.41
C ALA A 237 -1.72 21.07 8.39
N GLY A 238 -1.38 21.65 9.55
CA GLY A 238 -0.43 22.76 9.65
C GLY A 238 -0.96 24.04 8.98
N ASN A 239 -0.06 24.83 8.39
CA ASN A 239 -0.37 26.14 7.81
C ASN A 239 -0.80 26.10 6.33
N GLU A 240 -0.85 24.92 5.72
CA GLU A 240 -1.15 24.79 4.29
C GLU A 240 -2.65 24.63 4.02
N PRO A 241 -3.19 25.19 2.92
CA PRO A 241 -4.58 25.02 2.53
C PRO A 241 -4.98 23.53 2.47
N TYR A 242 -6.13 23.20 3.03
CA TYR A 242 -6.65 21.84 3.05
C TYR A 242 -8.18 21.84 3.10
N VAL A 243 -8.76 20.68 2.81
CA VAL A 243 -10.15 20.33 3.11
C VAL A 243 -10.16 19.03 3.93
N PRO A 244 -11.05 18.87 4.93
CA PRO A 244 -11.22 17.59 5.59
C PRO A 244 -11.74 16.55 4.60
N GLY A 245 -10.98 15.47 4.42
CA GLY A 245 -11.33 14.36 3.54
C GLY A 245 -11.46 13.06 4.31
N LEU A 246 -12.42 12.22 3.90
CA LEU A 246 -12.61 10.91 4.50
C LEU A 246 -11.78 9.86 3.76
N LEU A 247 -11.00 9.04 4.50
CA LEU A 247 -10.31 7.88 3.93
C LEU A 247 -11.32 6.85 3.42
N LEU A 248 -12.39 6.63 4.18
CA LEU A 248 -13.55 5.84 3.79
C LEU A 248 -14.73 6.79 3.60
N SER A 249 -15.25 6.89 2.37
CA SER A 249 -16.36 7.80 2.05
C SER A 249 -17.61 7.49 2.88
N GLN A 250 -18.34 8.54 3.27
CA GLN A 250 -19.65 8.46 3.90
C GLN A 250 -20.63 7.60 3.09
N LYS A 251 -20.61 7.72 1.76
CA LYS A 251 -21.47 6.91 0.86
C LYS A 251 -21.11 5.43 0.83
N LEU A 252 -19.95 5.06 1.37
CA LEU A 252 -19.49 3.69 1.53
C LEU A 252 -19.56 3.24 3.00
N GLY A 253 -20.28 3.98 3.85
CA GLY A 253 -20.44 3.69 5.27
C GLY A 253 -19.27 4.15 6.14
N GLY A 254 -18.42 5.03 5.64
CA GLY A 254 -17.38 5.70 6.42
C GLY A 254 -17.96 6.72 7.39
N LYS A 255 -17.23 6.96 8.48
CA LYS A 255 -17.69 7.77 9.61
C LYS A 255 -17.00 9.12 9.64
N GLY A 256 -17.76 10.21 9.55
CA GLY A 256 -17.22 11.58 9.63
C GLY A 256 -17.08 12.10 11.06
N ASP A 257 -17.73 11.45 12.01
CA ASP A 257 -17.61 11.65 13.46
C ASP A 257 -16.44 10.84 14.08
N ASP A 258 -15.65 10.16 13.24
CA ASP A 258 -14.46 9.43 13.66
C ASP A 258 -13.19 10.18 13.22
N PRO A 259 -12.40 10.74 14.17
CA PRO A 259 -11.24 11.56 13.85
C PRO A 259 -10.17 10.81 13.04
N TYR A 260 -10.09 9.49 13.15
CA TYR A 260 -9.09 8.68 12.44
C TYR A 260 -9.50 8.30 11.01
N ASN A 261 -10.76 8.52 10.64
CA ASN A 261 -11.21 8.40 9.25
C ASN A 261 -11.09 9.73 8.49
N VAL A 262 -10.79 10.83 9.19
CA VAL A 262 -10.73 12.18 8.61
C VAL A 262 -9.28 12.66 8.57
N VAL A 263 -8.82 13.10 7.40
CA VAL A 263 -7.45 13.56 7.17
C VAL A 263 -7.42 14.83 6.33
N PRO A 264 -6.37 15.67 6.44
CA PRO A 264 -6.26 16.83 5.59
C PRO A 264 -5.94 16.40 4.15
N MET A 265 -6.80 16.80 3.22
CA MET A 265 -6.65 16.55 1.79
C MET A 265 -6.56 17.85 1.00
N THR A 266 -5.95 17.83 -0.17
CA THR A 266 -6.15 18.87 -1.18
C THR A 266 -7.51 18.66 -1.86
N PRO A 267 -8.16 19.72 -2.40
CA PRO A 267 -9.39 19.57 -3.16
C PRO A 267 -9.27 18.58 -4.33
N LYS A 268 -8.08 18.52 -4.96
CA LYS A 268 -7.77 17.59 -6.04
C LYS A 268 -7.72 16.13 -5.56
N ALA A 269 -7.11 15.87 -4.40
CA ALA A 269 -7.09 14.54 -3.80
C ALA A 269 -8.51 14.09 -3.43
N LEU A 270 -9.32 14.98 -2.84
CA LEU A 270 -10.71 14.69 -2.50
C LEU A 270 -11.55 14.31 -3.74
N GLU A 271 -11.42 15.06 -4.84
CA GLU A 271 -12.11 14.74 -6.09
C GLU A 271 -11.60 13.42 -6.71
N ALA A 272 -10.30 13.12 -6.56
CA ALA A 272 -9.75 11.84 -7.00
C ALA A 272 -10.30 10.66 -6.18
N PHE A 273 -10.49 10.80 -4.86
CA PHE A 273 -11.17 9.77 -4.06
C PHE A 273 -12.60 9.53 -4.55
N LYS A 274 -13.35 10.60 -4.79
CA LYS A 274 -14.72 10.50 -5.29
C LYS A 274 -14.79 9.77 -6.64
N THR A 275 -13.96 10.18 -7.60
CA THR A 275 -14.02 9.67 -8.97
C THR A 275 -13.38 8.29 -9.14
N ARG A 276 -12.31 8.00 -8.41
CA ARG A 276 -11.52 6.76 -8.59
C ARG A 276 -11.86 5.67 -7.57
N VAL A 277 -12.52 6.01 -6.47
CA VAL A 277 -12.82 5.08 -5.36
C VAL A 277 -14.32 5.00 -5.09
N GLU A 278 -14.96 6.12 -4.73
CA GLU A 278 -16.38 6.12 -4.35
C GLU A 278 -17.28 5.68 -5.50
N VAL A 279 -17.21 6.37 -6.65
CA VAL A 279 -18.09 6.11 -7.80
C VAL A 279 -17.97 4.66 -8.29
N PRO A 280 -16.78 4.08 -8.54
CA PRO A 280 -16.68 2.70 -8.99
C PRO A 280 -17.29 1.66 -8.04
N VAL A 281 -17.18 1.87 -6.73
CA VAL A 281 -17.78 0.95 -5.73
C VAL A 281 -19.29 1.09 -5.70
N LEU A 282 -19.81 2.31 -5.83
CA LEU A 282 -21.26 2.52 -5.96
C LEU A 282 -21.81 1.87 -7.24
N GLU A 283 -21.13 2.04 -8.38
CA GLU A 283 -21.52 1.39 -9.64
C GLU A 283 -21.49 -0.14 -9.53
N TYR A 284 -20.49 -0.72 -8.85
CA TYR A 284 -20.41 -2.17 -8.63
C TYR A 284 -21.67 -2.73 -7.97
N PHE A 285 -22.21 -2.01 -6.97
CA PHE A 285 -23.41 -2.43 -6.25
C PHE A 285 -24.73 -2.12 -6.96
N LYS A 286 -24.71 -1.40 -8.09
CA LYS A 286 -25.92 -1.22 -8.92
C LYS A 286 -26.30 -2.50 -9.68
N ASP A 287 -25.34 -3.39 -9.93
CA ASP A 287 -25.63 -4.70 -10.50
C ASP A 287 -26.29 -5.60 -9.44
N PRO A 288 -27.53 -6.08 -9.65
CA PRO A 288 -28.21 -6.97 -8.72
C PRO A 288 -27.47 -8.27 -8.43
N ALA A 289 -26.57 -8.71 -9.33
CA ALA A 289 -25.72 -9.88 -9.11
C ALA A 289 -24.78 -9.69 -7.91
N ASN A 290 -24.40 -8.44 -7.62
CA ASN A 290 -23.41 -8.10 -6.59
C ASN A 290 -24.05 -7.80 -5.22
N LYS A 291 -25.37 -7.96 -5.05
CA LYS A 291 -26.08 -7.57 -3.81
C LYS A 291 -25.60 -8.27 -2.53
N HIS A 292 -24.99 -9.44 -2.66
CA HIS A 292 -24.44 -10.22 -1.53
C HIS A 292 -22.92 -10.21 -1.48
N GLU A 293 -22.27 -9.56 -2.45
CA GLU A 293 -20.83 -9.44 -2.54
C GLU A 293 -20.27 -8.41 -1.55
N ARG A 294 -18.94 -8.41 -1.42
CA ARG A 294 -18.22 -7.50 -0.52
C ARG A 294 -17.02 -6.91 -1.21
N VAL A 295 -16.98 -5.59 -1.29
CA VAL A 295 -15.81 -4.87 -1.79
C VAL A 295 -14.83 -4.68 -0.63
N ALA A 296 -13.66 -5.29 -0.73
CA ALA A 296 -12.59 -5.07 0.24
C ALA A 296 -11.79 -3.82 -0.16
N MET A 297 -11.79 -2.83 0.72
CA MET A 297 -11.13 -1.54 0.52
C MET A 297 -10.07 -1.33 1.59
N THR A 298 -8.88 -0.90 1.18
CA THR A 298 -7.84 -0.40 2.08
C THR A 298 -7.27 0.88 1.51
N VAL A 299 -7.16 1.90 2.37
CA VAL A 299 -6.49 3.15 2.07
C VAL A 299 -5.29 3.26 3.00
N ILE A 300 -4.09 3.19 2.42
CA ILE A 300 -2.83 3.38 3.13
C ILE A 300 -2.41 4.83 2.97
N VAL A 301 -2.18 5.51 4.08
CA VAL A 301 -1.83 6.93 4.10
C VAL A 301 -0.33 7.08 4.02
N MET A 302 0.17 7.84 3.06
CA MET A 302 1.60 8.12 2.91
C MET A 302 1.92 9.49 3.51
N TYR A 303 3.01 9.56 4.25
CA TYR A 303 3.56 10.80 4.82
C TYR A 303 4.95 11.09 4.24
N ALA A 304 5.42 12.33 4.39
CA ALA A 304 6.75 12.70 3.95
C ALA A 304 7.84 11.94 4.72
N ASP A 305 7.62 11.74 6.02
CA ASP A 305 8.52 11.04 6.93
C ASP A 305 7.77 10.43 8.15
N TYR A 306 8.54 9.93 9.11
CA TYR A 306 8.01 9.29 10.33
C TYR A 306 7.37 10.28 11.32
N ALA A 307 7.56 11.59 11.17
CA ALA A 307 7.15 12.61 12.14
C ALA A 307 6.00 13.51 11.64
N SER A 308 5.81 13.58 10.32
CA SER A 308 4.81 14.43 9.67
C SER A 308 3.37 14.07 10.08
N THR A 309 2.45 15.02 10.12
CA THR A 309 1.03 14.74 10.44
C THR A 309 0.11 14.92 9.23
N ARG A 310 0.57 15.65 8.21
CA ARG A 310 -0.14 15.87 6.95
C ARG A 310 0.21 14.78 5.93
N PRO A 311 -0.78 14.05 5.36
CA PRO A 311 -0.51 13.09 4.30
C PRO A 311 0.03 13.76 3.04
N VAL A 312 0.95 13.09 2.34
CA VAL A 312 1.47 13.50 1.02
C VAL A 312 0.85 12.70 -0.13
N GLY A 313 0.12 11.63 0.19
CA GLY A 313 -0.63 10.83 -0.77
C GLY A 313 -1.29 9.62 -0.13
N PHE A 314 -2.01 8.88 -0.95
CA PHE A 314 -2.83 7.76 -0.52
C PHE A 314 -2.70 6.61 -1.51
N ILE A 315 -2.49 5.41 -0.99
CA ILE A 315 -2.53 4.17 -1.77
C ILE A 315 -3.88 3.51 -1.48
N VAL A 316 -4.72 3.42 -2.49
CA VAL A 316 -6.03 2.79 -2.40
C VAL A 316 -5.94 1.42 -3.04
N LEU A 317 -6.41 0.40 -2.34
CA LEU A 317 -6.54 -0.97 -2.79
C LEU A 317 -8.02 -1.33 -2.69
N CYS A 318 -8.63 -1.70 -3.80
CA CYS A 318 -10.06 -1.96 -3.89
C CYS A 318 -10.30 -3.25 -4.68
N LYS A 319 -10.44 -4.38 -3.97
CA LYS A 319 -10.67 -5.67 -4.61
C LYS A 319 -12.13 -5.76 -5.08
N GLN A 320 -12.33 -6.34 -6.26
CA GLN A 320 -13.62 -6.46 -6.98
C GLN A 320 -14.06 -5.20 -7.76
N SER A 321 -13.23 -4.13 -7.78
CA SER A 321 -13.45 -2.94 -8.62
C SER A 321 -12.56 -2.95 -9.88
N PRO A 322 -12.98 -2.37 -11.01
CA PRO A 322 -12.17 -2.31 -12.24
C PRO A 322 -10.79 -1.65 -12.04
N ASN A 323 -10.68 -0.74 -11.07
CA ASN A 323 -9.43 -0.07 -10.70
C ASN A 323 -8.93 -0.61 -9.35
N ASN A 324 -8.39 -1.84 -9.38
CA ASN A 324 -8.00 -2.60 -8.17
C ASN A 324 -7.01 -1.87 -7.25
N SER A 325 -6.18 -0.96 -7.79
CA SER A 325 -5.25 -0.15 -7.00
C SER A 325 -5.01 1.22 -7.63
N ALA A 326 -4.76 2.22 -6.78
CA ALA A 326 -4.49 3.58 -7.20
C ALA A 326 -3.55 4.28 -6.21
N TYR A 327 -2.61 5.07 -6.73
CA TYR A 327 -1.98 6.13 -5.95
C TYR A 327 -2.69 7.47 -6.22
N ILE A 328 -3.07 8.17 -5.15
CA ILE A 328 -3.69 9.50 -5.17
C ILE A 328 -2.74 10.45 -4.45
N PRO A 329 -2.04 11.35 -5.18
CA PRO A 329 -1.19 12.37 -4.56
C PRO A 329 -2.02 13.36 -3.73
N ASN A 330 -1.42 13.89 -2.65
CA ASN A 330 -2.00 14.92 -1.81
C ASN A 330 -1.16 16.21 -1.82
N GLN A 331 -0.91 16.71 -3.03
CA GLN A 331 -0.12 17.91 -3.35
C GLN A 331 -0.93 18.77 -4.31
#